data_AF-A0AAP1RC74-F1
#
_entry.id   AF-A0AAP1RC74-F1
#
_cell.length_a   1.000
_cell.length_b   1.000
_cell.length_c   1.000
_cell.angle_alpha   90.00
_cell.angle_beta   90.00
_cell.angle_gamma   90.00
#
_symmetry.space_group_name_H-M   'P 1'
#
loop_
_entity.id
_entity.type
_entity.pdbx_description
1 polymer ?
#
loop_
_entity_poly.entity_id
_entity_poly.type
_entity_poly.pdbx_seq_one_letter_code
_entity_poly.pdbx_strand_id
1 'polypeptide(L)'
;KYSGVCECPSPNPTEARPTLYKTESTLAAGHNSTYFKITNNLEVSTRVYIANVGNVQVPFINKSNSQPGRECDQPTFGWTTGSKGQLSLYIAKPFVGEQNIPQTIIVSVFGTKKENVYSSVPISQVLLSGKVTVTQGCELAAGTSLDIDFGEYQAHDFKGRTGQPPQNVQKIQKELTFNCTNISDG
;
A
#
# COMPACT_ATOMS: atom_id res chain seq x y z
N LYS A 1 4.49 -12.36 8.14
CA LYS A 1 3.27 -13.19 8.38
C LYS A 1 2.45 -12.56 9.51
N TYR A 2 1.12 -12.61 9.52
CA TYR A 2 0.29 -12.08 10.61
C TYR A 2 -0.91 -13.01 10.90
N SER A 3 -1.68 -12.70 11.95
CA SER A 3 -2.94 -13.40 12.27
C SER A 3 -4.11 -12.69 11.59
N GLY A 4 -4.92 -13.42 10.85
CA GLY A 4 -6.04 -12.86 10.07
C GLY A 4 -7.26 -13.77 10.09
N VAL A 5 -8.43 -13.17 9.91
CA VAL A 5 -9.70 -13.87 9.72
C VAL A 5 -10.32 -13.36 8.43
N CYS A 6 -10.86 -14.27 7.61
CA CYS A 6 -11.58 -13.88 6.38
C CYS A 6 -13.08 -13.84 6.62
N GLU A 7 -13.76 -13.03 5.82
CA GLU A 7 -15.22 -13.09 5.71
C GLU A 7 -15.62 -14.44 5.11
N CYS A 8 -16.57 -15.13 5.74
CA CYS A 8 -17.09 -16.40 5.25
C CYS A 8 -18.61 -16.33 5.07
N PRO A 9 -19.16 -17.01 4.05
CA PRO A 9 -20.61 -17.14 3.96
C PRO A 9 -21.17 -17.87 5.17
N SER A 10 -22.41 -17.52 5.56
CA SER A 10 -23.20 -18.32 6.50
C SER A 10 -24.20 -19.19 5.72
N PRO A 11 -24.22 -20.53 5.91
CA PRO A 11 -23.33 -21.31 6.77
C PRO A 11 -21.92 -21.42 6.19
N ASN A 12 -20.92 -21.64 7.07
CA ASN A 12 -19.54 -21.79 6.64
C ASN A 12 -19.38 -22.93 5.63
N PRO A 13 -18.54 -22.72 4.60
CA PRO A 13 -18.37 -23.72 3.55
C PRO A 13 -17.72 -24.97 4.15
N THR A 14 -18.34 -26.13 3.90
CA THR A 14 -17.82 -27.44 4.34
C THR A 14 -16.56 -27.84 3.54
N GLU A 15 -16.47 -27.32 2.30
CA GLU A 15 -15.35 -27.54 1.38
C GLU A 15 -14.32 -26.41 1.49
N ALA A 16 -13.04 -26.76 1.29
CA ALA A 16 -11.97 -25.77 1.25
C ALA A 16 -12.12 -24.88 0.00
N ARG A 17 -12.04 -23.56 0.19
CA ARG A 17 -12.18 -22.58 -0.90
C ARG A 17 -10.99 -21.62 -0.93
N PRO A 18 -10.55 -21.18 -2.13
CA PRO A 18 -9.59 -20.10 -2.24
C PRO A 18 -10.06 -18.84 -1.52
N THR A 19 -9.11 -18.05 -1.02
CA THR A 19 -9.42 -16.72 -0.50
C THR A 19 -9.38 -15.72 -1.64
N LEU A 20 -10.45 -14.96 -1.78
CA LEU A 20 -10.57 -13.83 -2.68
C LEU A 20 -10.26 -12.53 -1.93
N TYR A 21 -9.53 -11.64 -2.55
CA TYR A 21 -9.13 -10.37 -1.95
C TYR A 21 -9.66 -9.18 -2.75
N LYS A 22 -9.98 -8.11 -2.02
CA LYS A 22 -10.17 -6.78 -2.61
C LYS A 22 -9.28 -5.76 -1.92
N THR A 23 -9.03 -4.66 -2.61
CA THR A 23 -8.34 -3.50 -2.07
C THR A 23 -9.13 -2.24 -2.33
N GLU A 24 -9.11 -1.35 -1.34
CA GLU A 24 -9.78 -0.06 -1.40
C GLU A 24 -8.84 1.04 -0.89
N SER A 25 -8.94 2.23 -1.47
CA SER A 25 -8.35 3.45 -0.93
C SER A 25 -9.48 4.44 -0.64
N THR A 26 -9.46 5.06 0.54
CA THR A 26 -10.40 6.12 0.91
C THR A 26 -9.92 7.51 0.47
N LEU A 27 -8.73 7.58 -0.14
CA LEU A 27 -8.17 8.80 -0.68
C LEU A 27 -8.87 9.22 -1.97
N ALA A 28 -8.85 10.53 -2.24
CA ALA A 28 -9.41 11.06 -3.48
C ALA A 28 -8.64 10.52 -4.70
N ALA A 29 -9.35 10.27 -5.80
CA ALA A 29 -8.72 9.85 -7.05
C ALA A 29 -7.75 10.92 -7.57
N GLY A 30 -6.62 10.42 -8.08
CA GLY A 30 -5.54 11.18 -8.68
C GLY A 30 -5.76 11.43 -10.17
N HIS A 31 -4.65 11.55 -10.90
CA HIS A 31 -4.64 11.77 -12.35
C HIS A 31 -5.15 10.56 -13.15
N ASN A 32 -5.17 9.36 -12.57
CA ASN A 32 -5.80 8.19 -13.15
C ASN A 32 -6.38 7.26 -12.07
N SER A 33 -7.04 6.17 -12.49
CA SER A 33 -7.77 5.25 -11.60
C SER A 33 -6.91 4.46 -10.61
N THR A 34 -5.59 4.43 -10.79
CA THR A 34 -4.64 3.70 -9.92
C THR A 34 -3.82 4.61 -9.02
N TYR A 35 -3.92 5.93 -9.20
CA TYR A 35 -3.26 6.92 -8.37
C TYR A 35 -4.26 7.62 -7.46
N PHE A 36 -3.87 7.85 -6.22
CA PHE A 36 -4.70 8.49 -5.19
C PHE A 36 -3.94 9.65 -4.54
N LYS A 37 -4.64 10.75 -4.26
CA LYS A 37 -4.05 11.96 -3.69
C LYS A 37 -3.75 11.77 -2.21
N ILE A 38 -2.47 11.86 -1.84
CA ILE A 38 -2.04 11.90 -0.44
C ILE A 38 -1.94 13.35 0.04
N THR A 39 -1.47 14.25 -0.82
CA THR A 39 -1.40 15.69 -0.55
C THR A 39 -1.90 16.46 -1.78
N ASN A 40 -1.86 17.80 -1.73
CA ASN A 40 -2.19 18.63 -2.89
C ASN A 40 -1.19 18.49 -4.04
N ASN A 41 0.03 18.03 -3.76
CA ASN A 41 1.15 17.95 -4.69
C ASN A 41 1.53 16.51 -5.04
N LEU A 42 1.21 15.56 -4.17
CA LEU A 42 1.66 14.18 -4.26
C LEU A 42 0.49 13.20 -4.38
N GLU A 43 0.64 12.26 -5.30
CA GLU A 43 -0.24 11.13 -5.50
C GLU A 43 0.54 9.82 -5.32
N VAL A 44 -0.19 8.74 -5.06
CA VAL A 44 0.38 7.41 -4.82
C VAL A 44 -0.34 6.34 -5.60
N SER A 45 0.44 5.44 -6.20
CA SER A 45 -0.03 4.16 -6.71
C SER A 45 0.57 3.05 -5.86
N THR A 46 -0.18 1.99 -5.62
CA THR A 46 0.27 0.87 -4.77
C THR A 46 -0.02 -0.45 -5.45
N ARG A 47 0.91 -1.40 -5.35
CA ARG A 47 0.68 -2.80 -5.66
C ARG A 47 0.76 -3.61 -4.38
N VAL A 48 -0.26 -4.40 -4.11
CA VAL A 48 -0.32 -5.24 -2.90
C VAL A 48 0.03 -6.67 -3.27
N TYR A 49 0.91 -7.30 -2.49
CA TYR A 49 1.22 -8.71 -2.62
C TYR A 49 0.04 -9.58 -2.20
N ILE A 50 -0.36 -10.50 -3.08
CA ILE A 50 -1.28 -11.60 -2.80
C ILE A 50 -0.47 -12.91 -2.79
N ALA A 51 -0.63 -13.70 -1.73
CA ALA A 51 0.03 -15.01 -1.64
C ALA A 51 -0.25 -15.87 -2.88
N ASN A 52 0.78 -16.56 -3.40
CA ASN A 52 0.74 -17.38 -4.63
C ASN A 52 0.42 -16.63 -5.94
N VAL A 53 0.33 -15.29 -5.92
CA VAL A 53 0.07 -14.48 -7.12
C VAL A 53 1.19 -13.47 -7.35
N GLY A 54 1.61 -12.76 -6.30
CA GLY A 54 2.56 -11.65 -6.41
C GLY A 54 1.88 -10.29 -6.27
N ASN A 55 2.54 -9.23 -6.74
CA ASN A 55 2.08 -7.85 -6.58
C ASN A 55 0.97 -7.51 -7.58
N VAL A 56 -0.19 -7.08 -7.06
CA VAL A 56 -1.37 -6.71 -7.85
C VAL A 56 -1.70 -5.23 -7.68
N GLN A 57 -1.93 -4.54 -8.79
CA GLN A 57 -2.24 -3.11 -8.84
C GLN A 57 -3.55 -2.78 -8.11
N VAL A 58 -3.49 -1.87 -7.13
CA VAL A 58 -4.66 -1.30 -6.45
C VAL A 58 -5.35 -0.25 -7.35
N PRO A 59 -6.69 -0.16 -7.34
CA PRO A 59 -7.65 -1.04 -6.65
C PRO A 59 -7.99 -2.31 -7.46
N PHE A 60 -8.41 -3.37 -6.77
CA PHE A 60 -8.93 -4.59 -7.39
C PHE A 60 -10.00 -5.26 -6.51
N ILE A 61 -10.79 -6.14 -7.12
CA ILE A 61 -11.79 -6.98 -6.45
C ILE A 61 -11.68 -8.44 -6.91
N ASN A 62 -12.08 -9.38 -6.05
CA ASN A 62 -12.13 -10.82 -6.28
C ASN A 62 -10.83 -11.45 -6.81
N LYS A 63 -9.65 -10.93 -6.40
CA LYS A 63 -8.39 -11.57 -6.75
C LYS A 63 -8.15 -12.78 -5.87
N SER A 64 -8.15 -13.96 -6.47
CA SER A 64 -7.92 -15.24 -5.79
C SER A 64 -6.44 -15.47 -5.50
N ASN A 65 -6.11 -16.04 -4.34
CA ASN A 65 -4.79 -16.63 -4.09
C ASN A 65 -4.65 -18.07 -4.62
N SER A 66 -5.69 -18.62 -5.24
CA SER A 66 -5.74 -19.99 -5.77
C SER A 66 -5.35 -21.09 -4.76
N GLN A 67 -5.43 -20.79 -3.46
CA GLN A 67 -5.07 -21.71 -2.39
C GLN A 67 -6.32 -22.08 -1.60
N PRO A 68 -6.88 -23.28 -1.81
CA PRO A 68 -8.00 -23.76 -1.01
C PRO A 68 -7.62 -23.80 0.47
N GLY A 69 -8.50 -23.25 1.30
CA GLY A 69 -8.36 -23.23 2.75
C GLY A 69 -9.72 -23.12 3.43
N ARG A 70 -9.73 -23.34 4.74
CA ARG A 70 -10.94 -23.32 5.57
C ARG A 70 -10.87 -22.25 6.66
N GLU A 71 -10.03 -21.23 6.47
CA GLU A 71 -9.84 -20.16 7.43
C GLU A 71 -11.13 -19.32 7.54
N CYS A 72 -12.02 -19.76 8.43
CA CYS A 72 -13.30 -19.16 8.81
C CYS A 72 -13.43 -19.20 10.34
N ASP A 73 -14.21 -18.29 10.91
CA ASP A 73 -14.61 -18.19 12.33
C ASP A 73 -13.52 -17.91 13.38
N GLN A 74 -12.26 -18.26 13.11
CA GLN A 74 -11.16 -18.06 14.04
C GLN A 74 -9.94 -17.44 13.33
N PRO A 75 -9.23 -16.50 13.97
CA PRO A 75 -7.98 -15.98 13.45
C PRO A 75 -6.96 -17.11 13.28
N THR A 76 -6.40 -17.24 12.08
CA THR A 76 -5.31 -18.18 11.81
C THR A 76 -4.00 -17.42 11.61
N PHE A 77 -2.89 -18.00 12.05
CA PHE A 77 -1.56 -17.40 11.86
C PHE A 77 -0.96 -17.84 10.52
N GLY A 78 -0.26 -16.94 9.84
CA GLY A 78 0.55 -17.27 8.67
C GLY A 78 0.27 -16.43 7.43
N TRP A 79 -0.63 -15.45 7.52
CA TRP A 79 -1.05 -14.59 6.40
C TRP A 79 0.10 -13.72 5.91
N THR A 80 0.32 -13.70 4.60
CA THR A 80 1.32 -12.84 3.93
C THR A 80 0.69 -11.87 2.93
N THR A 81 -0.54 -12.14 2.48
CA THR A 81 -1.28 -11.21 1.62
C THR A 81 -1.45 -9.86 2.32
N GLY A 82 -1.12 -8.76 1.64
CA GLY A 82 -1.18 -7.42 2.25
C GLY A 82 0.04 -7.05 3.09
N SER A 83 0.96 -7.97 3.39
CA SER A 83 2.14 -7.68 4.21
C SER A 83 3.37 -7.26 3.39
N LYS A 84 3.27 -7.25 2.06
CA LYS A 84 4.32 -6.88 1.11
C LYS A 84 3.69 -6.12 -0.06
N GLY A 85 4.47 -5.35 -0.80
CA GLY A 85 3.97 -4.61 -1.94
C GLY A 85 4.99 -3.63 -2.51
N GLN A 86 4.54 -2.81 -3.44
CA GLN A 86 5.30 -1.73 -4.07
C GLN A 86 4.49 -0.45 -4.05
N LEU A 87 5.18 0.69 -3.99
CA LEU A 87 4.55 2.00 -4.02
C LEU A 87 5.27 2.90 -5.02
N SER A 88 4.48 3.62 -5.80
CA SER A 88 4.97 4.64 -6.73
C SER A 88 4.43 6.00 -6.29
N LEU A 89 5.33 6.95 -6.00
CA LEU A 89 4.97 8.32 -5.68
C LEU A 89 4.98 9.16 -6.97
N TYR A 90 3.95 9.97 -7.18
CA TYR A 90 3.81 10.82 -8.35
C TYR A 90 3.64 12.28 -7.94
N ILE A 91 4.28 13.18 -8.67
CA ILE A 91 4.21 14.62 -8.44
C ILE A 91 3.15 15.21 -9.36
N ALA A 92 1.96 15.40 -8.80
CA ALA A 92 0.82 15.96 -9.51
C ALA A 92 0.93 17.48 -9.67
N LYS A 93 1.58 18.16 -8.72
CA LYS A 93 1.87 19.60 -8.80
C LYS A 93 3.29 19.87 -8.32
N PRO A 94 4.14 20.54 -9.13
CA PRO A 94 5.47 20.96 -8.70
C PRO A 94 5.41 21.79 -7.40
N PHE A 95 6.47 21.70 -6.60
CA PHE A 95 6.64 22.49 -5.38
C PHE A 95 8.13 22.64 -5.05
N VAL A 96 8.43 23.66 -4.24
CA VAL A 96 9.74 23.91 -3.66
C VAL A 96 9.63 23.86 -2.14
N GLY A 97 10.67 23.38 -1.46
CA GLY A 97 10.70 23.21 -0.02
C GLY A 97 10.20 21.83 0.41
N GLU A 98 9.63 21.75 1.61
CA GLU A 98 9.26 20.47 2.24
C GLU A 98 7.76 20.19 2.13
N GLN A 99 7.42 18.99 1.69
CA GLN A 99 6.07 18.43 1.73
C GLN A 99 6.04 17.28 2.73
N ASN A 100 5.34 17.48 3.84
CA ASN A 100 5.08 16.43 4.82
C ASN A 100 3.92 15.54 4.36
N ILE A 101 4.08 14.24 4.57
CA ILE A 101 3.05 13.22 4.41
C ILE A 101 2.73 12.72 5.82
N PRO A 102 1.59 13.14 6.42
CA PRO A 102 1.17 12.61 7.71
C PRO A 102 0.85 11.11 7.59
N GLN A 103 0.80 10.41 8.72
CA GLN A 103 0.44 9.00 8.75
C GLN A 103 -0.97 8.79 8.17
N THR A 104 -1.01 8.29 6.93
CA THR A 104 -2.21 8.19 6.10
C THR A 104 -2.44 6.75 5.72
N ILE A 105 -3.65 6.23 5.92
CA ILE A 105 -4.03 4.92 5.38
C ILE A 105 -4.22 5.07 3.87
N ILE A 106 -3.37 4.41 3.09
CA ILE A 106 -3.39 4.49 1.63
C ILE A 106 -4.11 3.31 0.98
N VAL A 107 -4.14 2.15 1.65
CA VAL A 107 -4.81 0.93 1.18
C VAL A 107 -5.40 0.15 2.35
N SER A 108 -6.63 -0.33 2.19
CA SER A 108 -7.25 -1.37 3.03
C SER A 108 -7.44 -2.65 2.21
N VAL A 109 -6.99 -3.79 2.75
CA VAL A 109 -7.09 -5.10 2.12
C VAL A 109 -8.14 -5.93 2.85
N PHE A 110 -9.05 -6.55 2.11
CA PHE A 110 -10.09 -7.41 2.66
C PHE A 110 -9.97 -8.81 2.05
N GLY A 111 -10.31 -9.84 2.83
CA GLY A 111 -10.32 -11.23 2.39
C GLY A 111 -11.69 -11.86 2.58
N THR A 112 -12.09 -12.72 1.64
CA THR A 112 -13.36 -13.45 1.69
C THR A 112 -13.26 -14.85 1.10
N LYS A 113 -14.14 -15.75 1.56
CA LYS A 113 -14.40 -17.07 0.96
C LYS A 113 -15.65 -17.08 0.05
N LYS A 114 -16.36 -15.95 -0.08
CA LYS A 114 -17.50 -15.78 -0.98
C LYS A 114 -17.31 -14.54 -1.85
N GLU A 115 -17.30 -14.76 -3.16
CA GLU A 115 -17.13 -13.69 -4.14
C GLU A 115 -18.09 -12.52 -3.89
N ASN A 116 -17.58 -11.29 -3.99
CA ASN A 116 -18.31 -10.04 -3.75
C ASN A 116 -18.91 -9.85 -2.36
N VAL A 117 -18.64 -10.73 -1.38
CA VAL A 117 -19.12 -10.60 -0.01
C VAL A 117 -17.92 -10.39 0.90
N TYR A 118 -17.72 -9.17 1.38
CA TYR A 118 -16.55 -8.82 2.19
C TYR A 118 -16.98 -8.21 3.53
N SER A 119 -16.19 -8.48 4.57
CA SER A 119 -16.33 -7.82 5.87
C SER A 119 -16.14 -6.30 5.73
N SER A 120 -16.73 -5.54 6.64
CA SER A 120 -16.41 -4.11 6.81
C SER A 120 -15.05 -3.89 7.47
N VAL A 121 -14.44 -4.94 8.05
CA VAL A 121 -13.13 -4.86 8.72
C VAL A 121 -12.05 -5.40 7.77
N PRO A 122 -11.02 -4.61 7.46
CA PRO A 122 -9.91 -5.07 6.64
C PRO A 122 -9.03 -6.07 7.39
N ILE A 123 -8.47 -7.04 6.68
CA ILE A 123 -7.50 -8.00 7.22
C ILE A 123 -6.10 -7.39 7.37
N SER A 124 -5.81 -6.34 6.60
CA SER A 124 -4.58 -5.54 6.72
C SER A 124 -4.78 -4.15 6.13
N GLN A 125 -4.01 -3.19 6.63
CA GLN A 125 -3.99 -1.81 6.12
C GLN A 125 -2.55 -1.39 5.87
N VAL A 126 -2.34 -0.59 4.83
CA VAL A 126 -1.04 0.01 4.51
C VAL A 126 -1.10 1.49 4.87
N LEU A 127 -0.19 1.92 5.73
CA LEU A 127 -0.05 3.32 6.16
C LEU A 127 1.24 3.90 5.57
N LEU A 128 1.17 5.14 5.07
CA LEU A 128 2.32 5.89 4.59
C LEU A 128 2.49 7.16 5.42
N SER A 129 3.72 7.41 5.85
CA SER A 129 4.16 8.66 6.47
C SER A 129 5.56 9.00 5.99
N GLY A 130 5.87 10.28 5.84
CA GLY A 130 7.20 10.69 5.42
C GLY A 130 7.30 12.17 5.11
N LYS A 131 8.43 12.56 4.53
CA LYS A 131 8.70 13.92 4.10
C LYS A 131 9.41 13.89 2.74
N VAL A 132 8.97 14.73 1.82
CA VAL A 132 9.59 14.94 0.51
C VAL A 132 10.15 16.35 0.49
N THR A 133 11.45 16.50 0.25
CA THR A 133 12.11 17.82 0.22
C THR A 133 12.63 18.09 -1.19
N VAL A 134 12.27 19.25 -1.74
CA VAL A 134 12.74 19.77 -3.03
C VAL A 134 13.54 21.05 -2.77
N THR A 135 14.79 21.09 -3.24
CA THR A 135 15.70 22.23 -3.02
C THR A 135 15.44 23.38 -3.97
N GLN A 136 15.71 24.61 -3.52
CA GLN A 136 15.50 25.83 -4.31
C GLN A 136 16.49 25.89 -5.50
N GLY A 137 16.00 26.24 -6.68
CA GLY A 137 16.76 26.25 -7.95
C GLY A 137 16.40 25.12 -8.92
N CYS A 138 15.63 24.12 -8.48
CA CYS A 138 15.27 22.99 -9.30
C CYS A 138 13.82 22.55 -9.05
N GLU A 139 13.01 22.47 -10.10
CA GLU A 139 11.66 21.92 -10.01
C GLU A 139 11.70 20.44 -10.43
N LEU A 140 10.92 19.61 -9.72
CA LEU A 140 10.58 18.30 -10.25
C LEU A 140 9.55 18.49 -11.36
N ALA A 141 9.86 17.97 -12.54
CA ALA A 141 8.94 18.01 -13.66
C ALA A 141 7.63 17.30 -13.28
N ALA A 142 6.50 17.93 -13.58
CA ALA A 142 5.23 17.22 -13.54
C ALA A 142 5.34 15.98 -14.45
N GLY A 143 4.80 14.85 -14.00
CA GLY A 143 4.95 13.58 -14.73
C GLY A 143 6.02 12.64 -14.17
N THR A 144 6.91 13.08 -13.27
CA THR A 144 7.91 12.20 -12.66
C THR A 144 7.27 11.19 -11.69
N SER A 145 7.57 9.91 -11.89
CA SER A 145 7.19 8.81 -11.00
C SER A 145 8.41 8.23 -10.29
N LEU A 146 8.30 8.02 -8.98
CA LEU A 146 9.34 7.37 -8.18
C LEU A 146 8.85 6.03 -7.62
N ASP A 147 9.51 4.94 -8.01
CA ASP A 147 9.24 3.60 -7.50
C ASP A 147 10.05 3.29 -6.24
N ILE A 148 9.35 3.02 -5.15
CA ILE A 148 9.88 2.70 -3.81
C ILE A 148 9.51 1.25 -3.47
N ASP A 149 10.53 0.41 -3.26
CA ASP A 149 10.37 -0.97 -2.80
C ASP A 149 10.67 -1.05 -1.31
N PHE A 150 9.65 -1.31 -0.49
CA PHE A 150 9.77 -1.31 0.97
C PHE A 150 10.48 -2.55 1.55
N GLY A 151 10.78 -3.57 0.74
CA GLY A 151 11.36 -4.82 1.21
C GLY A 151 10.36 -5.72 1.95
N GLU A 152 10.85 -6.76 2.62
CA GLU A 152 10.03 -7.73 3.35
C GLU A 152 10.19 -7.59 4.88
N TYR A 153 9.09 -7.34 5.60
CA TYR A 153 9.07 -7.34 7.07
C TYR A 153 8.27 -8.52 7.63
N GLN A 154 8.74 -9.12 8.71
CA GLN A 154 8.09 -10.22 9.43
C GLN A 154 7.28 -9.71 10.63
N ALA A 155 6.35 -10.52 11.14
CA ALA A 155 5.51 -10.13 12.29
C ALA A 155 6.33 -9.71 13.50
N HIS A 156 7.45 -10.39 13.73
CA HIS A 156 8.32 -10.12 14.87
C HIS A 156 9.10 -8.82 14.74
N ASP A 157 9.09 -8.15 13.58
CA ASP A 157 9.71 -6.83 13.41
C ASP A 157 8.79 -5.71 13.93
N PHE A 158 7.49 -5.98 14.07
CA PHE A 158 6.48 -5.04 14.58
C PHE A 158 6.26 -5.19 16.10
N LYS A 159 7.30 -4.95 16.90
CA LYS A 159 7.22 -5.00 18.38
C LYS A 159 6.82 -3.67 19.04
N GLY A 160 6.69 -2.61 18.26
CA GLY A 160 6.34 -1.27 18.75
C GLY A 160 4.84 -1.07 18.99
N ARG A 161 4.46 0.11 19.48
CA ARG A 161 3.05 0.51 19.56
C ARG A 161 2.47 0.73 18.16
N THR A 162 1.14 0.64 18.02
CA THR A 162 0.44 0.99 16.79
C THR A 162 0.90 2.36 16.28
N GLY A 163 1.32 2.42 15.01
CA GLY A 163 1.86 3.63 14.38
C GLY A 163 3.38 3.80 14.47
N GLN A 164 4.11 2.89 15.13
CA GLN A 164 5.57 2.87 15.08
C GLN A 164 6.10 2.00 13.93
N PRO A 165 7.20 2.41 13.26
CA PRO A 165 7.83 1.60 12.22
C PRO A 165 8.42 0.29 12.80
N PRO A 166 8.53 -0.78 11.99
CA PRO A 166 9.16 -2.02 12.42
C PRO A 166 10.65 -1.82 12.77
N GLN A 167 11.19 -2.69 13.63
CA GLN A 167 12.62 -2.73 13.91
C GLN A 167 13.41 -3.00 12.62
N ASN A 168 14.54 -2.30 12.45
CA ASN A 168 15.39 -2.37 11.25
C ASN A 168 14.71 -1.91 9.94
N VAL A 169 13.81 -0.93 10.00
CA VAL A 169 13.26 -0.28 8.80
C VAL A 169 14.38 0.09 7.82
N GLN A 170 14.27 -0.39 6.59
CA GLN A 170 15.16 0.00 5.51
C GLN A 170 14.78 1.42 5.09
N LYS A 171 15.69 2.37 5.33
CA LYS A 171 15.55 3.72 4.77
C LYS A 171 15.92 3.67 3.29
N ILE A 172 14.95 3.98 2.43
CA ILE A 172 15.16 3.96 0.99
C ILE A 172 15.55 5.37 0.56
N GLN A 173 16.80 5.52 0.10
CA GLN A 173 17.28 6.74 -0.51
C GLN A 173 17.16 6.60 -2.04
N LYS A 174 16.47 7.54 -2.67
CA LYS A 174 16.30 7.59 -4.13
C LYS A 174 16.79 8.92 -4.63
N GLU A 175 17.71 8.87 -5.59
CA GLU A 175 18.17 10.06 -6.31
C GLU A 175 17.10 10.46 -7.33
N LEU A 176 16.59 11.67 -7.19
CA LEU A 176 15.67 12.28 -8.14
C LEU A 176 16.49 13.23 -9.02
N THR A 177 16.29 13.19 -10.33
CA THR A 177 16.87 14.16 -11.27
C THR A 177 15.91 15.34 -11.42
N PHE A 178 16.43 16.55 -11.27
CA PHE A 178 15.62 17.77 -11.29
C PHE A 178 15.94 18.62 -12.52
N ASN A 179 14.92 19.30 -13.06
CA ASN A 179 15.12 20.30 -14.10
C ASN A 179 15.24 21.67 -13.44
N CYS A 180 16.45 22.23 -13.50
CA CYS A 180 16.78 23.50 -12.89
C CYS A 180 16.68 24.60 -13.94
N THR A 181 15.91 25.67 -13.65
CA THR A 181 15.93 26.90 -14.45
C THR A 181 16.42 28.04 -13.57
N ASN A 182 17.28 28.91 -14.12
CA ASN A 182 17.99 29.96 -13.39
C ASN A 182 18.95 29.47 -12.28
N ILE A 183 19.83 28.50 -12.58
CA ILE A 183 21.13 28.46 -11.91
C ILE A 183 22.00 29.52 -12.60
N SER A 184 21.77 30.79 -12.29
CA SER A 184 22.82 31.79 -12.49
C SER A 184 23.78 31.63 -11.31
N ASP A 185 25.07 31.42 -11.60
CA ASP A 185 26.13 31.53 -10.60
C ASP A 185 25.92 32.78 -9.73
N GLY A 186 25.83 32.55 -8.42
CA GLY A 186 25.67 33.59 -7.39
C GLY A 186 25.91 33.00 -6.00
#